data_AF-A0A1M7HLI8-F1
#
_entry.id   AF-A0A1M7HLI8-F1
#
_cell.length_a   1.000
_cell.length_b   1.000
_cell.length_c   1.000
_cell.angle_alpha   90.00
_cell.angle_beta   90.00
_cell.angle_gamma   90.00
#
_symmetry.space_group_name_H-M   'P 1'
#
loop_
_entity.id
_entity.type
_entity.pdbx_description
1 polymer ?
#
loop_
_entity_poly.entity_id
_entity_poly.type
_entity_poly.pdbx_seq_one_letter_code
_entity_poly.pdbx_strand_id
1 'polypeptide(L)'
;MNTSLLMMKIIKLLTIIFVALIIKSCTPDDGTPRPTRGENSFSAKINGKQFRAEDVEKFANTTYGISAYENNKTYKLTFRNSSMQDIYFYLYEVDEKKDYLIGQSDGDLVYYQEGDDETSVSISDGTGYNTGVAFSSNSSELNEFITITEVLGDSIISGQFEKITLSDPNNPNNKAVLTDGHFNINRNTLNKRDSL
;
A
#
# COMPACT_ATOMS: atom_id res chain seq x y z
N MET A 1 -49.58 15.51 36.67
CA MET A 1 -48.20 15.35 36.14
C MET A 1 -47.94 16.51 35.19
N ASN A 2 -46.96 17.39 35.47
CA ASN A 2 -46.76 18.62 34.71
C ASN A 2 -46.24 18.32 33.29
N THR A 3 -47.11 18.46 32.30
CA THR A 3 -46.83 18.28 30.86
C THR A 3 -45.66 19.15 30.39
N SER A 4 -45.51 20.35 30.95
CA SER A 4 -44.38 21.25 30.72
C SER A 4 -43.01 20.64 31.08
N LEU A 5 -42.94 19.90 32.19
CA LEU A 5 -41.68 19.31 32.67
C LEU A 5 -41.24 18.13 31.79
N LEU A 6 -42.20 17.36 31.27
CA LEU A 6 -41.95 16.25 30.36
C LEU A 6 -41.42 16.75 29.01
N MET A 7 -42.03 17.80 28.47
CA MET A 7 -41.66 18.39 27.18
C MET A 7 -40.22 18.95 27.20
N MET A 8 -39.84 19.62 28.29
CA MET A 8 -38.49 20.18 28.45
C MET A 8 -37.40 19.10 28.54
N LYS A 9 -37.71 17.92 29.10
CA LYS A 9 -36.78 16.78 29.13
C LYS A 9 -36.58 16.14 27.75
N ILE A 10 -37.66 16.03 26.97
CA ILE A 10 -37.61 15.48 25.60
C ILE A 10 -36.77 16.38 24.68
N ILE A 11 -36.95 17.69 24.76
CA ILE A 11 -36.18 18.66 23.95
C ILE A 11 -34.68 18.55 24.26
N LYS A 12 -34.30 18.50 25.55
CA LYS A 12 -32.89 18.35 25.94
C LYS A 12 -32.28 17.04 25.45
N LEU A 13 -33.03 15.94 25.51
CA LEU A 13 -32.58 14.64 25.01
C LEU A 13 -32.36 14.67 23.49
N LEU A 14 -33.28 15.28 22.75
CA LEU A 14 -33.16 15.43 21.29
C LEU A 14 -31.95 16.29 20.88
N THR A 15 -31.68 17.39 21.61
CA THR A 15 -30.50 18.22 21.34
C THR A 15 -29.19 17.46 21.56
N ILE A 16 -29.10 16.63 22.60
CA ILE A 16 -27.90 15.81 22.87
C ILE A 16 -27.69 14.77 21.77
N ILE A 17 -28.77 14.10 21.33
CA ILE A 17 -28.69 13.11 20.23
C ILE A 17 -28.26 13.77 18.92
N PHE A 18 -28.80 14.97 18.62
CA PHE A 18 -28.44 15.69 17.40
C PHE A 18 -26.97 16.13 17.39
N VAL A 19 -26.47 16.64 18.53
CA VAL A 19 -25.05 16.98 18.68
C VAL A 19 -24.15 15.73 18.56
N ALA A 20 -24.55 14.61 19.14
CA ALA A 20 -23.82 13.34 19.01
C ALA A 20 -23.78 12.81 17.56
N LEU A 21 -24.85 13.02 16.78
CA LEU A 21 -24.92 12.66 15.37
C LEU A 21 -24.05 13.58 14.49
N ILE A 22 -24.01 14.88 14.77
CA ILE A 22 -23.16 15.83 14.04
C ILE A 22 -21.67 15.49 14.25
N ILE A 23 -21.27 15.13 15.48
CA ILE A 23 -19.87 14.77 15.78
C ILE A 23 -19.49 13.43 15.10
N LYS A 24 -20.42 12.47 14.98
CA LYS A 24 -20.16 11.21 14.24
C LYS A 24 -20.12 11.38 12.71
N SER A 25 -20.76 12.40 12.16
CA SER A 25 -20.83 12.61 10.71
C SER A 25 -19.61 13.36 10.14
N CYS A 26 -18.69 13.82 10.98
CA CYS A 26 -17.48 14.53 10.56
C CYS A 26 -16.24 13.72 10.97
N THR A 27 -16.16 12.49 10.47
CA THR A 27 -14.88 11.81 10.39
C THR A 27 -14.37 12.16 9.00
N PRO A 28 -13.29 12.96 8.84
CA PRO A 28 -12.71 13.20 7.53
C PRO A 28 -12.35 11.83 6.98
N ASP A 29 -12.88 11.51 5.81
CA ASP A 29 -12.69 10.23 5.12
C ASP A 29 -11.19 9.92 5.06
N ASP A 30 -10.72 9.14 6.03
CA ASP A 30 -9.39 8.59 6.17
C ASP A 30 -9.20 7.39 5.24
N GLY A 31 -10.16 7.21 4.31
CA GLY A 31 -10.10 6.35 3.15
C GLY A 31 -8.91 6.71 2.28
N THR A 32 -8.00 5.75 2.17
CA THR A 32 -7.08 5.64 1.04
C THR A 32 -7.89 5.88 -0.25
N PRO A 33 -7.59 6.90 -1.07
CA PRO A 33 -8.29 7.06 -2.33
C PRO A 33 -8.09 5.76 -3.11
N ARG A 34 -9.21 5.12 -3.45
CA ARG A 34 -9.16 3.90 -4.26
C ARG A 34 -8.61 4.28 -5.63
N PRO A 35 -7.66 3.51 -6.16
CA PRO A 35 -7.09 3.80 -7.46
C PRO A 35 -8.19 3.82 -8.53
N THR A 36 -8.23 4.87 -9.35
CA THR A 36 -9.09 4.90 -10.54
C THR A 36 -8.51 3.92 -11.56
N ARG A 37 -9.38 3.09 -12.16
CA ARG A 37 -8.96 2.08 -13.13
C ARG A 37 -8.14 2.71 -14.27
N GLY A 38 -6.94 2.18 -14.52
CA GLY A 38 -6.06 2.60 -15.61
C GLY A 38 -5.04 3.71 -15.25
N GLU A 39 -5.16 4.35 -14.08
CA GLU A 39 -4.19 5.36 -13.59
C GLU A 39 -3.16 4.74 -12.65
N ASN A 40 -1.87 5.02 -12.87
CA ASN A 40 -0.81 4.56 -11.97
C ASN A 40 -1.02 5.14 -10.58
N SER A 41 -1.18 4.28 -9.58
CA SER A 41 -1.52 4.70 -8.23
C SER A 41 -1.17 3.63 -7.19
N PHE A 42 -0.85 4.11 -5.99
CA PHE A 42 -0.59 3.28 -4.82
C PHE A 42 -1.09 3.99 -3.56
N SER A 43 -1.77 3.25 -2.70
CA SER A 43 -2.19 3.73 -1.39
C SER A 43 -2.12 2.59 -0.38
N ALA A 44 -1.61 2.90 0.81
CA ALA A 44 -1.57 1.99 1.94
C ALA A 44 -1.40 2.81 3.23
N LYS A 45 -1.51 2.16 4.39
CA LYS A 45 -1.08 2.72 5.68
C LYS A 45 0.13 1.95 6.19
N ILE A 46 1.15 2.65 6.69
CA ILE A 46 2.28 2.07 7.42
C ILE A 46 2.07 2.38 8.91
N ASN A 47 1.93 1.34 9.74
CA ASN A 47 1.67 1.50 11.17
C ASN A 47 0.50 2.47 11.45
N GLY A 48 -0.57 2.35 10.66
CA GLY A 48 -1.77 3.19 10.74
C GLY A 48 -1.63 4.61 10.15
N LYS A 49 -0.44 5.03 9.69
CA LYS A 49 -0.24 6.32 9.02
C LYS A 49 -0.34 6.18 7.51
N GLN A 50 -1.06 7.08 6.86
CA GLN A 50 -1.21 7.08 5.41
C GLN A 50 0.14 7.21 4.70
N PHE A 51 0.42 6.29 3.78
CA PHE A 51 1.50 6.39 2.81
C PHE A 51 0.93 6.83 1.46
N ARG A 52 1.58 7.81 0.83
CA ARG A 52 1.26 8.26 -0.52
C ARG A 52 2.55 8.30 -1.32
N ALA A 53 2.53 7.65 -2.48
CA ALA A 53 3.63 7.77 -3.42
C ALA A 53 3.66 9.19 -3.99
N GLU A 54 4.84 9.77 -4.09
CA GLU A 54 5.06 11.16 -4.51
C GLU A 54 6.29 11.24 -5.41
N ASP A 55 6.21 12.04 -6.47
CA ASP A 55 7.35 12.30 -7.33
C ASP A 55 8.48 13.00 -6.56
N VAL A 56 9.69 12.48 -6.71
CA VAL A 56 10.90 13.09 -6.15
C VAL A 56 11.92 13.32 -7.27
N GLU A 57 12.51 14.51 -7.31
CA GLU A 57 13.39 14.98 -8.40
C GLU A 57 14.58 14.04 -8.71
N LYS A 58 14.99 13.20 -7.75
CA LYS A 58 16.10 12.25 -7.88
C LYS A 58 15.73 10.88 -8.43
N PHE A 59 14.46 10.62 -8.75
CA PHE A 59 14.01 9.33 -9.27
C PHE A 59 13.69 9.43 -10.76
N ALA A 60 14.74 9.40 -11.57
CA ALA A 60 14.64 9.51 -13.02
C ALA A 60 13.70 8.45 -13.59
N ASN A 61 12.81 8.88 -14.50
CA ASN A 61 11.87 8.03 -15.23
C ASN A 61 10.79 7.39 -14.36
N THR A 62 10.36 8.06 -13.29
CA THR A 62 9.17 7.67 -12.54
C THR A 62 8.08 8.71 -12.68
N THR A 63 6.84 8.25 -12.56
CA THR A 63 5.66 9.10 -12.57
C THR A 63 4.86 8.76 -11.32
N TYR A 64 4.45 9.78 -10.57
CA TYR A 64 3.75 9.66 -9.28
C TYR A 64 4.55 8.95 -8.17
N GLY A 65 5.89 8.91 -8.26
CA GLY A 65 6.73 8.16 -7.32
C GLY A 65 6.59 6.64 -7.46
N ILE A 66 6.08 6.17 -8.60
CA ILE A 66 5.84 4.75 -8.88
C ILE A 66 6.79 4.30 -9.99
N SER A 67 7.34 3.09 -9.87
CA SER A 67 7.99 2.40 -10.98
C SER A 67 7.62 0.92 -10.99
N ALA A 68 7.59 0.33 -12.18
CA ALA A 68 7.39 -1.10 -12.37
C ALA A 68 8.38 -1.67 -13.38
N TYR A 69 8.98 -2.80 -13.05
CA TYR A 69 9.80 -3.59 -13.97
C TYR A 69 9.28 -5.02 -14.01
N GLU A 70 9.26 -5.63 -15.18
CA GLU A 70 8.71 -6.98 -15.38
C GLU A 70 9.61 -7.81 -16.28
N ASN A 71 9.66 -9.10 -15.96
CA ASN A 71 10.38 -10.13 -16.68
C ASN A 71 9.75 -11.47 -16.37
N ASN A 72 9.37 -12.21 -17.42
CA ASN A 72 8.74 -13.52 -17.30
C ASN A 72 7.57 -13.51 -16.31
N LYS A 73 6.70 -12.48 -16.38
CA LYS A 73 5.52 -12.31 -15.50
C LYS A 73 5.84 -12.04 -14.02
N THR A 74 7.10 -11.82 -13.68
CA THR A 74 7.50 -11.39 -12.35
C THR A 74 7.65 -9.88 -12.33
N TYR A 75 6.99 -9.22 -11.37
CA TYR A 75 6.91 -7.77 -11.28
C TYR A 75 7.68 -7.25 -10.06
N LYS A 76 8.59 -6.30 -10.29
CA LYS A 76 9.14 -5.45 -9.24
C LYS A 76 8.44 -4.10 -9.28
N LEU A 77 7.60 -3.83 -8.29
CA LEU A 77 6.94 -2.54 -8.10
C LEU A 77 7.67 -1.76 -7.02
N THR A 78 7.92 -0.48 -7.26
CA THR A 78 8.51 0.43 -6.28
C THR A 78 7.59 1.62 -6.08
N PHE A 79 7.31 1.95 -4.82
CA PHE A 79 6.49 3.09 -4.42
C PHE A 79 7.30 3.96 -3.48
N ARG A 80 7.61 5.19 -3.89
CA ARG A 80 8.46 6.13 -3.17
C ARG A 80 7.65 7.33 -2.67
N ASN A 81 7.93 7.81 -1.47
CA ASN A 81 7.39 9.08 -0.96
C ASN A 81 8.47 10.18 -0.83
N SER A 82 8.04 11.41 -0.51
CA SER A 82 8.94 12.55 -0.28
C SER A 82 9.90 12.41 0.90
N SER A 83 9.61 11.50 1.85
CA SER A 83 10.53 11.15 2.94
C SER A 83 11.58 10.11 2.51
N MET A 84 11.67 9.81 1.20
CA MET A 84 12.55 8.82 0.60
C MET A 84 12.34 7.38 1.10
N GLN A 85 11.22 7.10 1.76
CA GLN A 85 10.86 5.72 2.08
C GLN A 85 10.34 5.03 0.82
N ASP A 86 10.90 3.86 0.56
CA ASP A 86 10.52 3.03 -0.58
C ASP A 86 9.82 1.78 -0.08
N ILE A 87 8.65 1.49 -0.65
CA ILE A 87 8.01 0.19 -0.51
C ILE A 87 8.25 -0.58 -1.80
N TYR A 88 8.82 -1.76 -1.66
CA TYR A 88 9.08 -2.68 -2.76
C TYR A 88 8.12 -3.85 -2.68
N PHE A 89 7.50 -4.17 -3.81
CA PHE A 89 6.75 -5.39 -4.00
C PHE A 89 7.45 -6.19 -5.08
N TYR A 90 7.77 -7.43 -4.76
CA TYR A 90 8.20 -8.43 -5.72
C TYR A 90 7.06 -9.43 -5.88
N LEU A 91 6.40 -9.45 -7.04
CA LEU A 91 5.27 -10.32 -7.32
C LEU A 91 5.73 -11.39 -8.29
N TYR A 92 5.84 -12.63 -7.82
CA TYR A 92 6.33 -13.75 -8.61
C TYR A 92 5.23 -14.38 -9.47
N GLU A 93 5.52 -14.61 -10.75
CA GLU A 93 4.65 -15.28 -11.72
C GLU A 93 3.18 -14.79 -11.71
N VAL A 94 2.97 -13.47 -11.76
CA VAL A 94 1.61 -12.91 -11.82
C VAL A 94 1.03 -13.07 -13.22
N ASP A 95 0.15 -14.06 -13.39
CA ASP A 95 -0.45 -14.41 -14.67
C ASP A 95 -1.98 -14.34 -14.71
N GLU A 96 -2.60 -14.38 -13.53
CA GLU A 96 -4.05 -14.36 -13.40
C GLU A 96 -4.51 -13.66 -12.12
N LYS A 97 -5.82 -13.45 -12.04
CA LYS A 97 -6.50 -12.92 -10.86
C LYS A 97 -6.60 -14.00 -9.80
N LYS A 98 -5.75 -13.93 -8.78
CA LYS A 98 -5.76 -14.82 -7.63
C LYS A 98 -5.07 -14.16 -6.44
N ASP A 99 -5.10 -14.87 -5.32
CA ASP A 99 -4.32 -14.52 -4.14
C ASP A 99 -2.91 -15.11 -4.29
N TYR A 100 -1.90 -14.26 -4.13
CA TYR A 100 -0.50 -14.64 -4.12
C TYR A 100 -0.02 -14.60 -2.68
N LEU A 101 0.42 -15.75 -2.17
CA LEU A 101 0.94 -15.85 -0.81
C LEU A 101 2.24 -15.07 -0.71
N ILE A 102 2.37 -14.27 0.35
CA ILE A 102 3.60 -13.55 0.65
C ILE A 102 4.56 -14.51 1.34
N GLY A 103 5.69 -14.75 0.70
CA GLY A 103 6.80 -15.56 1.18
C GLY A 103 7.85 -14.77 1.96
N GLN A 104 8.98 -15.42 2.21
CA GLN A 104 10.09 -14.83 2.95
C GLN A 104 10.94 -13.93 2.05
N SER A 105 11.42 -12.84 2.62
CA SER A 105 12.47 -12.00 2.04
C SER A 105 13.54 -11.76 3.10
N ASP A 106 14.80 -11.98 2.74
CA ASP A 106 15.97 -11.66 3.58
C ASP A 106 16.29 -10.15 3.61
N GLY A 107 15.60 -9.36 2.79
CA GLY A 107 15.79 -7.92 2.72
C GLY A 107 16.93 -7.53 1.79
N ASP A 108 17.37 -8.42 0.90
CA ASP A 108 18.16 -7.98 -0.25
C ASP A 108 17.23 -7.32 -1.29
N LEU A 109 17.49 -6.04 -1.59
CA LEU A 109 16.72 -5.25 -2.59
C LEU A 109 17.25 -5.45 -4.01
N VAL A 110 18.47 -5.98 -4.10
CA VAL A 110 18.91 -6.76 -5.25
C VAL A 110 18.13 -8.05 -5.05
N TYR A 111 17.06 -8.35 -5.77
CA TYR A 111 17.23 -9.39 -6.76
C TYR A 111 16.20 -9.33 -7.87
N TYR A 112 16.78 -9.39 -9.05
CA TYR A 112 16.20 -9.93 -10.26
C TYR A 112 16.96 -11.23 -10.57
N GLN A 113 17.34 -11.99 -9.54
CA GLN A 113 18.04 -13.25 -9.73
C GLN A 113 17.01 -14.36 -9.97
N GLU A 114 17.26 -15.11 -11.03
CA GLU A 114 16.59 -16.36 -11.33
C GLU A 114 16.75 -17.30 -10.12
N GLY A 115 15.67 -17.55 -9.38
CA GLY A 115 15.67 -18.46 -8.22
C GLY A 115 14.81 -18.03 -7.03
N ASP A 116 14.41 -16.75 -6.95
CA ASP A 116 13.47 -16.29 -5.92
C ASP A 116 12.03 -16.54 -6.39
N ASP A 117 11.54 -17.76 -6.12
CA ASP A 117 10.23 -18.25 -6.55
C ASP A 117 9.06 -17.80 -5.64
N GLU A 118 9.20 -16.64 -4.98
CA GLU A 118 8.25 -16.18 -3.96
C GLU A 118 7.85 -14.72 -4.11
N THR A 119 6.57 -14.42 -3.86
CA THR A 119 6.08 -13.04 -3.75
C THR A 119 6.54 -12.45 -2.41
N SER A 120 7.13 -11.26 -2.40
CA SER A 120 7.65 -10.64 -1.18
C SER A 120 7.47 -9.13 -1.15
N VAL A 121 7.55 -8.55 0.06
CA VAL A 121 7.40 -7.12 0.28
C VAL A 121 8.48 -6.62 1.23
N SER A 122 9.02 -5.43 0.96
CA SER A 122 10.00 -4.79 1.83
C SER A 122 9.86 -3.27 1.87
N ILE A 123 10.37 -2.66 2.93
CA ILE A 123 10.47 -1.21 3.11
C ILE A 123 11.94 -0.85 3.29
N SER A 124 12.42 0.16 2.55
CA SER A 124 13.69 0.82 2.80
C SER A 124 13.47 2.19 3.44
N ASP A 125 14.40 2.59 4.30
CA ASP A 125 14.46 3.91 4.94
C ASP A 125 15.04 5.01 4.03
N GLY A 126 15.42 4.67 2.79
CA GLY A 126 15.82 5.64 1.79
C GLY A 126 17.27 6.09 1.88
N THR A 127 18.12 5.50 2.72
CA THR A 127 19.50 5.98 2.94
C THR A 127 20.50 5.68 1.82
N GLY A 128 20.05 5.46 0.58
CA GLY A 128 20.89 5.42 -0.61
C GLY A 128 20.84 4.10 -1.38
N TYR A 129 21.61 4.05 -2.48
CA TYR A 129 21.66 2.93 -3.42
C TYR A 129 22.30 1.64 -2.86
N ASN A 130 22.84 1.68 -1.64
CA ASN A 130 23.41 0.54 -0.94
C ASN A 130 23.07 0.65 0.55
N THR A 131 22.27 -0.30 1.03
CA THR A 131 21.98 -0.64 2.45
C THR A 131 21.13 0.41 3.21
N GLY A 132 19.95 0.11 3.75
CA GLY A 132 19.37 -1.20 4.06
C GLY A 132 17.86 -1.27 3.90
N VAL A 133 17.38 -2.51 3.88
CA VAL A 133 15.98 -2.81 4.15
C VAL A 133 15.74 -2.57 5.62
N ALA A 134 14.78 -1.70 5.90
CA ALA A 134 14.31 -1.44 7.25
C ALA A 134 13.38 -2.56 7.71
N PHE A 135 12.54 -3.10 6.81
CA PHE A 135 11.62 -4.19 7.11
C PHE A 135 11.38 -5.09 5.89
N SER A 136 11.33 -6.41 6.05
CA SER A 136 10.97 -7.38 5.00
C SER A 136 9.93 -8.40 5.47
N SER A 137 9.24 -9.04 4.53
CA SER A 137 8.32 -10.14 4.82
C SER A 137 9.09 -11.35 5.36
N ASN A 138 8.55 -12.00 6.39
CA ASN A 138 9.16 -13.17 7.02
C ASN A 138 8.16 -14.33 7.01
N SER A 139 8.46 -15.44 6.31
CA SER A 139 7.53 -16.57 6.12
C SER A 139 7.01 -17.20 7.41
N SER A 140 7.76 -17.08 8.51
CA SER A 140 7.43 -17.77 9.76
C SER A 140 6.15 -17.29 10.46
N GLU A 141 5.55 -16.18 10.01
CA GLU A 141 4.35 -15.60 10.62
C GLU A 141 3.18 -15.31 9.65
N LEU A 142 3.33 -15.52 8.34
CA LEU A 142 2.45 -14.89 7.35
C LEU A 142 1.59 -15.90 6.58
N ASN A 143 0.29 -15.93 6.91
CA ASN A 143 -0.78 -16.34 5.99
C ASN A 143 -1.40 -15.07 5.38
N GLU A 144 -0.55 -14.20 4.84
CA GLU A 144 -0.93 -12.91 4.28
C GLU A 144 -0.76 -12.95 2.76
N PHE A 145 -1.66 -12.26 2.05
CA PHE A 145 -1.79 -12.38 0.60
C PHE A 145 -1.86 -11.02 -0.05
N ILE A 146 -1.39 -10.97 -1.29
CA ILE A 146 -1.73 -9.93 -2.24
C ILE A 146 -2.75 -10.51 -3.21
N THR A 147 -3.95 -9.96 -3.22
CA THR A 147 -4.99 -10.32 -4.18
C THR A 147 -4.78 -9.50 -5.45
N ILE A 148 -4.45 -10.17 -6.55
CA ILE A 148 -4.46 -9.56 -7.88
C ILE A 148 -5.89 -9.54 -8.40
N THR A 149 -6.41 -8.34 -8.62
CA THR A 149 -7.81 -8.09 -8.99
C THR A 149 -7.98 -7.86 -10.49
N GLU A 150 -6.91 -7.46 -11.18
CA GLU A 150 -6.89 -7.25 -12.61
C GLU A 150 -5.49 -7.54 -13.18
N VAL A 151 -5.47 -8.34 -14.26
CA VAL A 151 -4.33 -8.54 -15.16
C VAL A 151 -4.89 -8.37 -16.57
N LEU A 152 -4.41 -7.37 -17.33
CA LEU A 152 -4.80 -7.16 -18.74
C LEU A 152 -3.55 -7.22 -19.62
N GLY A 153 -3.26 -8.43 -20.10
CA GLY A 153 -2.00 -8.73 -20.80
C GLY A 153 -0.80 -8.27 -19.99
N ASP A 154 0.22 -7.76 -20.67
CA ASP A 154 1.45 -7.30 -20.02
C ASP A 154 1.37 -5.82 -19.57
N SER A 155 0.20 -5.18 -19.77
CA SER A 155 0.06 -3.73 -19.68
C SER A 155 -0.48 -3.24 -18.34
N ILE A 156 -1.46 -3.93 -17.76
CA ILE A 156 -2.13 -3.47 -16.54
C ILE A 156 -2.13 -4.58 -15.50
N ILE A 157 -1.69 -4.25 -14.29
CA ILE A 157 -1.79 -5.07 -13.10
C ILE A 157 -2.36 -4.23 -11.96
N SER A 158 -3.42 -4.73 -11.33
CA SER A 158 -4.04 -4.09 -10.16
C SER A 158 -4.18 -5.10 -9.04
N GLY A 159 -3.90 -4.69 -7.82
CA GLY A 159 -3.95 -5.57 -6.66
C GLY A 159 -4.28 -4.83 -5.38
N GLN A 160 -4.54 -5.63 -4.35
CA GLN A 160 -4.87 -5.14 -3.01
C GLN A 160 -4.41 -6.13 -1.94
N PHE A 161 -4.29 -5.63 -0.71
CA PHE A 161 -4.02 -6.44 0.48
C PHE A 161 -4.67 -5.80 1.70
N GLU A 162 -5.15 -6.61 2.63
CA GLU A 162 -5.72 -6.11 3.89
C GLU A 162 -4.61 -5.76 4.88
N LYS A 163 -3.63 -6.65 5.02
CA LYS A 163 -2.54 -6.54 5.98
C LYS A 163 -1.29 -7.26 5.47
N ILE A 164 -0.13 -6.61 5.62
CA ILE A 164 1.19 -7.22 5.44
C ILE A 164 2.05 -6.85 6.64
N THR A 165 2.58 -7.84 7.34
CA THR A 165 3.47 -7.68 8.49
C THR A 165 4.91 -7.90 8.04
N LEU A 166 5.75 -6.89 8.28
CA LEU A 166 7.16 -6.88 7.93
C LEU A 166 7.98 -6.80 9.21
N SER A 167 9.12 -7.47 9.24
CA SER A 167 10.04 -7.48 10.37
C SER A 167 11.37 -6.85 9.98
N ASP A 168 11.99 -6.14 10.92
CA ASP A 168 13.38 -5.69 10.78
C ASP A 168 14.30 -6.91 10.74
N PRO A 169 15.09 -7.12 9.68
CA PRO A 169 15.96 -8.29 9.54
C PRO A 169 16.98 -8.42 10.69
N ASN A 170 17.38 -7.30 11.31
CA ASN A 170 18.33 -7.27 12.42
C ASN A 170 17.67 -7.37 13.79
N ASN A 171 16.35 -7.11 13.86
CA ASN A 171 15.57 -7.17 15.09
C ASN A 171 14.13 -7.62 14.80
N PRO A 172 13.84 -8.93 14.70
CA PRO A 172 12.52 -9.43 14.27
C PRO A 172 11.33 -8.99 15.14
N ASN A 173 11.58 -8.54 16.37
CA ASN A 173 10.56 -7.98 17.27
C ASN A 173 10.13 -6.56 16.87
N ASN A 174 10.96 -5.84 16.12
CA ASN A 174 10.63 -4.57 15.51
C ASN A 174 9.87 -4.83 14.21
N LYS A 175 8.60 -4.40 14.15
CA LYS A 175 7.69 -4.70 13.05
C LYS A 175 7.13 -3.44 12.42
N ALA A 176 6.91 -3.50 11.12
CA ALA A 176 6.07 -2.57 10.37
C ALA A 176 4.85 -3.31 9.85
N VAL A 177 3.68 -2.69 9.92
CA VAL A 177 2.43 -3.25 9.41
C VAL A 177 1.89 -2.36 8.31
N LEU A 178 1.81 -2.92 7.10
CA LEU A 178 1.09 -2.32 5.99
C LEU A 178 -0.39 -2.73 6.08
N THR A 179 -1.31 -1.80 5.92
CA THR A 179 -2.76 -2.10 5.85
C THR A 179 -3.47 -1.30 4.77
N ASP A 180 -4.69 -1.72 4.41
CA ASP A 180 -5.57 -1.01 3.48
C ASP A 180 -4.91 -0.73 2.12
N GLY A 181 -4.15 -1.70 1.63
CA GLY A 181 -3.29 -1.57 0.46
C GLY A 181 -4.05 -1.72 -0.85
N HIS A 182 -3.86 -0.78 -1.76
CA HIS A 182 -4.35 -0.84 -3.14
C HIS A 182 -3.29 -0.30 -4.10
N PHE A 183 -3.15 -0.96 -5.25
CA PHE A 183 -2.30 -0.48 -6.31
C PHE A 183 -2.91 -0.73 -7.68
N ASN A 184 -2.62 0.18 -8.61
CA ASN A 184 -2.90 0.02 -10.01
C ASN A 184 -1.68 0.47 -10.81
N ILE A 185 -1.20 -0.40 -11.68
CA ILE A 185 -0.01 -0.19 -12.49
C ILE A 185 -0.41 -0.34 -13.95
N ASN A 186 -0.26 0.72 -14.71
CA ASN A 186 -0.43 0.77 -16.15
C ASN A 186 0.93 1.03 -16.81
N ARG A 187 1.61 -0.05 -17.19
CA ARG A 187 2.95 -0.03 -17.82
C ARG A 187 2.96 0.65 -19.19
N ASN A 188 1.81 0.86 -19.83
CA ASN A 188 1.77 1.63 -21.07
C ASN A 188 2.01 3.13 -20.86
N THR A 189 1.79 3.61 -19.63
CA THR A 189 1.94 5.02 -19.25
C THR A 189 3.04 5.21 -18.20
N LEU A 190 3.30 4.21 -17.36
CA LEU A 190 4.35 4.26 -16.34
C LEU A 190 5.74 4.19 -16.96
N ASN A 191 6.72 4.84 -16.32
CA ASN A 191 8.13 4.89 -16.71
C ASN A 191 8.43 5.48 -18.10
N LYS A 192 7.44 6.09 -18.76
CA LYS A 192 7.64 6.82 -20.01
C LYS A 192 7.73 8.30 -19.67
N ARG A 193 8.84 8.96 -20.04
CA ARG A 193 8.84 10.42 -20.11
C ARG A 193 7.85 10.79 -21.21
N ASP A 194 6.95 11.72 -20.93
CA ASP A 194 6.26 12.43 -21.99
C ASP A 194 7.34 12.98 -22.92
N SER A 195 7.41 12.46 -24.14
CA SER A 195 8.25 13.01 -25.18
C SER A 195 7.70 14.37 -25.56
N LEU A 196 8.16 15.41 -24.86
CA LEU A 196 8.03 16.81 -25.26
C LEU A 196 9.06 17.14 -26.35
#